data_AF-A0A0V1CCA9-F1
#
_entry.id   AF-A0A0V1CCA9-F1
#
_cell.length_a   1.000
_cell.length_b   1.000
_cell.length_c   1.000
_cell.angle_alpha   90.00
_cell.angle_beta   90.00
_cell.angle_gamma   90.00
#
_symmetry.space_group_name_H-M   'P 1'
#
loop_
_entity.id
_entity.type
_entity.pdbx_description
1 polymer ?
#
loop_
_entity_poly.entity_id
_entity_poly.type
_entity_poly.pdbx_seq_one_letter_code
_entity_poly.pdbx_strand_id
1 'polypeptide(L)'
;MITESSNHTIRKVHKEKVRKVSFLKATLFWFRSACWYTFVVFLAVVISVPLTDFLQYCMLNDVFFFFRDKPVCEVGNAKTDESITNYTIVLVADLDHNSKASDKVWISYLQLGRFSLASDCHCVQVEWDPVRKELKGGMAQEGRAMELSDLARFQGQLITVDDRTGILYKIVNFTLTIPWLLLADGDGEQPKGFKAEWMTVKNDMLYVGGIGG
;
A
#
# COMPACT_ATOMS: atom_id res chain seq x y z
N MET A 1 -7.13 8.55 -15.07
CA MET A 1 -6.92 8.47 -16.53
C MET A 1 -5.58 7.79 -16.72
N ILE A 2 -5.58 6.53 -17.16
CA ILE A 2 -4.35 5.82 -17.53
C ILE A 2 -3.94 6.43 -18.87
N THR A 3 -2.73 6.97 -18.98
CA THR A 3 -2.21 7.43 -20.27
C THR A 3 -1.04 6.55 -20.65
N GLU A 4 -1.11 5.96 -21.83
CA GLU A 4 -0.07 5.11 -22.38
C GLU A 4 1.23 5.88 -22.58
N SER A 5 2.33 5.19 -22.28
CA SER A 5 3.68 5.57 -22.69
C SER A 5 4.08 4.54 -23.73
N SER A 6 4.43 5.01 -24.92
CA SER A 6 4.64 4.24 -26.16
C SER A 6 5.89 3.35 -26.17
N ASN A 7 6.21 2.66 -25.09
CA ASN A 7 7.23 1.62 -25.03
C ASN A 7 6.75 0.51 -24.09
N HIS A 8 6.65 -0.71 -24.64
CA HIS A 8 6.08 -1.91 -24.03
C HIS A 8 6.82 -2.36 -22.77
N THR A 9 6.54 -1.79 -21.60
CA THR A 9 6.87 -2.43 -20.30
C THR A 9 6.29 -1.71 -19.07
N ILE A 10 5.78 -0.49 -19.22
CA ILE A 10 5.59 0.40 -18.07
C ILE A 10 4.21 1.08 -18.13
N ARG A 11 3.38 0.88 -17.10
CA ARG A 11 2.06 1.53 -16.96
C ARG A 11 2.10 2.67 -15.95
N LYS A 12 1.43 3.79 -16.27
CA LYS A 12 1.34 4.99 -15.42
C LYS A 12 -0.05 5.15 -14.82
N VAL A 13 -0.15 5.23 -13.50
CA VAL A 13 -1.39 5.57 -12.79
C VAL A 13 -1.33 7.02 -12.32
N HIS A 14 -2.29 7.84 -12.76
CA HIS A 14 -2.39 9.26 -12.40
C HIS A 14 -3.21 9.50 -11.13
N LYS A 15 -2.92 10.62 -10.46
CA LYS A 15 -3.71 11.19 -9.37
C LYS A 15 -5.19 11.29 -9.74
N GLU A 16 -6.05 10.74 -8.89
CA GLU A 16 -7.49 10.93 -9.04
C GLU A 16 -7.84 12.37 -8.65
N LYS A 17 -8.46 13.12 -9.57
CA LYS A 17 -8.85 14.51 -9.33
C LYS A 17 -10.06 14.48 -8.39
N VAL A 18 -9.85 14.66 -7.09
CA VAL A 18 -10.93 14.84 -6.12
C VAL A 18 -11.81 15.99 -6.60
N ARG A 19 -12.99 15.67 -7.15
CA ARG A 19 -14.01 16.68 -7.45
C ARG A 19 -14.47 17.22 -6.10
N LYS A 20 -14.04 18.43 -5.75
CA LYS A 20 -14.70 19.22 -4.71
C LYS A 20 -16.13 19.45 -5.16
N VAL A 21 -17.06 18.64 -4.65
CA VAL A 21 -18.49 18.92 -4.76
C VAL A 21 -18.74 20.15 -3.90
N SER A 22 -19.05 21.29 -4.52
CA SER A 22 -19.44 22.49 -3.78
C SER A 22 -20.84 22.26 -3.20
N PHE A 23 -20.90 21.76 -1.97
CA PHE A 23 -22.11 21.78 -1.15
C PHE A 23 -22.33 23.21 -0.63
N LEU A 24 -22.67 24.13 -1.52
CA LEU A 24 -23.27 25.40 -1.15
C LEU A 24 -24.58 25.55 -1.90
N LYS A 25 -25.67 25.18 -1.23
CA LYS A 25 -27.01 25.79 -1.25
C LYS A 25 -28.04 24.73 -0.84
N ALA A 26 -28.42 24.75 0.43
CA ALA A 26 -29.79 24.65 0.91
C ALA A 26 -29.78 24.17 2.37
N THR A 27 -29.80 25.12 3.31
CA THR A 27 -30.44 24.94 4.62
C THR A 27 -30.59 26.30 5.28
N LEU A 28 -31.65 27.02 4.93
CA LEU A 28 -32.26 27.99 5.82
C LEU A 28 -33.60 27.41 6.26
N PHE A 29 -33.94 27.63 7.53
CA PHE A 29 -35.24 27.49 8.19
C PHE A 29 -35.57 26.19 8.97
N TRP A 30 -35.73 26.40 10.30
CA TRP A 30 -36.38 25.60 11.35
C TRP A 30 -35.66 24.38 11.96
N PHE A 31 -35.11 24.53 13.19
CA PHE A 31 -35.73 24.10 14.46
C PHE A 31 -34.76 24.34 15.63
N ARG A 32 -35.21 25.10 16.65
CA ARG A 32 -34.44 25.39 17.87
C ARG A 32 -34.42 24.15 18.77
N SER A 33 -33.28 23.92 19.42
CA SER A 33 -33.00 22.97 20.51
C SER A 33 -32.60 21.51 20.18
N ALA A 34 -32.99 20.91 19.04
CA ALA A 34 -32.46 19.59 18.63
C ALA A 34 -31.19 19.68 17.75
N CYS A 35 -30.87 20.88 17.26
CA CYS A 35 -29.84 21.11 16.26
C CYS A 35 -28.42 21.20 16.84
N TRP A 36 -28.25 21.50 18.13
CA TRP A 36 -26.90 21.60 18.71
C TRP A 36 -26.24 20.24 18.87
N TYR A 37 -26.98 19.23 19.35
CA TYR A 37 -26.44 17.87 19.48
C TYR A 37 -26.14 17.24 18.12
N THR A 38 -27.01 17.40 17.13
CA THR A 38 -26.74 16.87 15.79
C THR A 38 -25.61 17.63 15.10
N PHE A 39 -25.50 18.95 15.28
CA PHE A 39 -24.40 19.75 14.75
C PHE A 39 -23.06 19.41 15.42
N VAL A 40 -23.02 19.23 16.74
CA VAL A 40 -21.79 18.85 17.46
C VAL A 40 -21.35 17.43 17.10
N VAL A 41 -22.28 16.47 16.98
CA VAL A 41 -21.96 15.11 16.53
C VAL A 41 -21.51 15.11 15.07
N PHE A 42 -22.17 15.87 14.19
CA PHE A 42 -21.78 15.99 12.79
C PHE A 42 -20.42 16.67 12.64
N LEU A 43 -20.14 17.72 13.42
CA LEU A 43 -18.85 18.39 13.43
C LEU A 43 -17.75 17.47 14.00
N ALA A 44 -18.03 16.70 15.06
CA ALA A 44 -17.10 15.74 15.62
C ALA A 44 -16.79 14.60 14.63
N VAL A 45 -17.78 14.12 13.87
CA VAL A 45 -17.60 13.11 12.80
C VAL A 45 -16.84 13.70 11.61
N VAL A 46 -17.17 14.93 11.20
CA VAL A 46 -16.49 15.62 10.09
C VAL A 46 -15.06 16.02 10.44
N ILE A 47 -14.72 16.18 11.73
CA ILE A 47 -13.35 16.41 12.18
C ILE A 47 -12.62 15.08 12.44
N SER A 48 -13.29 14.04 12.92
CA SER A 48 -12.64 12.75 13.23
C SER A 48 -12.22 11.97 11.98
N VAL A 49 -13.05 11.95 10.93
CA VAL A 49 -12.75 11.25 9.66
C VAL A 49 -11.48 11.81 8.98
N PRO A 50 -11.31 13.13 8.78
CA PRO A 50 -10.07 13.66 8.22
C PRO A 50 -8.88 13.55 9.19
N LEU A 51 -9.10 13.48 10.50
CA LEU A 51 -8.00 13.28 11.46
C LEU A 51 -7.48 11.84 11.41
N THR A 52 -8.35 10.84 11.26
CA THR A 52 -7.94 9.45 11.07
C THR A 52 -7.20 9.27 9.74
N ASP A 53 -7.69 9.89 8.67
CA ASP A 53 -7.03 9.86 7.36
C ASP A 53 -5.67 10.61 7.40
N PHE A 54 -5.58 11.72 8.13
CA PHE A 54 -4.33 12.48 8.31
C PHE A 54 -3.29 11.75 9.16
N LEU A 55 -3.71 11.12 10.27
CA LEU A 55 -2.81 10.33 11.11
C LEU A 55 -2.31 9.07 10.39
N GLN A 56 -3.14 8.46 9.54
CA GLN A 56 -2.71 7.36 8.67
C GLN A 56 -1.72 7.82 7.58
N TYR A 57 -1.82 9.08 7.13
CA TYR A 57 -0.89 9.68 6.16
C TYR A 57 0.50 9.97 6.77
N CYS A 58 0.56 10.38 8.04
CA CYS A 58 1.79 10.83 8.69
C CYS A 58 2.67 9.71 9.29
N MET A 59 2.17 8.49 9.47
CA MET A 59 2.82 7.48 10.33
C MET A 59 3.78 6.51 9.64
N LEU A 60 4.13 6.72 8.38
CA LEU A 60 5.11 5.85 7.73
C LEU A 60 5.96 6.72 6.81
N ASN A 61 7.21 6.96 7.18
CA ASN A 61 8.17 7.58 6.29
C ASN A 61 8.51 6.60 5.16
N ASP A 62 8.83 7.13 3.98
CA ASP A 62 9.17 6.35 2.80
C ASP A 62 10.31 5.36 3.11
N VAL A 63 10.13 4.09 2.73
CA VAL A 63 11.17 3.06 2.89
C VAL A 63 11.50 2.45 1.54
N PHE A 64 12.65 2.86 1.02
CA PHE A 64 13.43 2.10 0.05
C PHE A 64 14.87 2.12 0.55
N PHE A 65 15.48 0.95 0.72
CA PHE A 65 16.90 0.85 1.02
C PHE A 65 17.58 -0.16 0.11
N PHE A 66 18.59 0.30 -0.61
CA PHE A 66 19.63 -0.53 -1.20
C PHE A 66 20.80 -0.58 -0.21
N PHE A 67 21.09 -1.73 0.39
CA PHE A 67 22.27 -1.91 1.22
C PHE A 67 23.39 -2.57 0.42
N ARG A 68 24.51 -1.87 0.30
CA ARG A 68 25.82 -2.45 0.04
C ARG A 68 26.35 -2.98 1.38
N ASP A 69 26.88 -4.21 1.41
CA ASP A 69 27.37 -4.96 2.58
C ASP A 69 27.71 -4.10 3.82
N LYS A 70 26.71 -3.89 4.69
CA LYS A 70 26.88 -3.30 6.03
C LYS A 70 26.81 -4.40 7.07
N PRO A 71 27.60 -4.34 8.15
CA PRO A 71 27.52 -5.33 9.22
C PRO A 71 26.19 -5.18 9.96
N VAL A 72 25.51 -6.30 10.19
CA VAL A 72 24.35 -6.38 11.09
C VAL A 72 24.89 -6.38 12.52
N CYS A 73 24.46 -5.41 13.32
CA CYS A 73 24.81 -5.41 14.73
C CYS A 73 23.95 -6.42 15.48
N GLU A 74 24.54 -7.15 16.43
CA GLU A 74 23.74 -7.84 17.44
C GLU A 74 23.02 -6.81 18.31
N VAL A 75 21.78 -7.12 18.67
CA VAL A 75 20.91 -6.28 19.51
C VAL A 75 21.65 -5.97 20.82
N GLY A 76 22.08 -4.72 21.00
CA GLY A 76 22.85 -4.27 22.17
C GLY A 76 24.34 -3.93 21.94
N ASN A 77 24.87 -4.19 20.74
CA ASN A 77 26.27 -3.86 20.37
C ASN A 77 26.42 -2.54 19.59
N ALA A 78 25.33 -1.79 19.38
CA ALA A 78 25.45 -0.40 18.93
C ALA A 78 26.27 0.37 19.98
N LYS A 79 27.31 1.11 19.55
CA LYS A 79 28.08 1.97 20.47
C LYS A 79 27.08 2.84 21.23
N THR A 80 27.13 2.77 22.56
CA THR A 80 26.08 3.17 23.50
C THR A 80 25.66 4.65 23.47
N ASP A 81 26.29 5.49 22.65
CA ASP A 81 26.02 6.92 22.53
C ASP A 81 25.51 7.37 21.14
N GLU A 82 25.38 6.46 20.17
CA GLU A 82 24.93 6.83 18.81
C GLU A 82 23.40 6.91 18.72
N SER A 83 22.89 7.96 18.06
CA SER A 83 21.46 8.10 17.83
C SER A 83 20.97 7.08 16.80
N ILE A 84 19.81 6.45 17.07
CA ILE A 84 19.24 5.41 16.18
C ILE A 84 17.97 5.95 15.53
N THR A 85 17.91 5.86 14.20
CA THR A 85 16.68 6.12 13.44
C THR A 85 15.96 4.81 13.17
N ASN A 86 14.67 4.75 13.51
CA ASN A 86 13.83 3.57 13.34
C ASN A 86 12.86 3.78 12.18
N TYR A 87 12.72 2.76 11.34
CA TYR A 87 11.82 2.70 10.21
C TYR A 87 10.95 1.45 10.34
N THR A 88 9.67 1.57 10.03
CA THR A 88 8.81 0.38 9.87
C THR A 88 9.02 -0.18 8.48
N ILE A 89 9.34 -1.48 8.41
CA ILE A 89 9.42 -2.22 7.16
C ILE A 89 8.24 -3.18 7.05
N VAL A 90 7.80 -3.42 5.83
CA VAL A 90 6.69 -4.32 5.53
C VAL A 90 7.08 -5.16 4.32
N LEU A 91 6.99 -6.47 4.46
CA LEU A 91 7.21 -7.44 3.40
C LEU A 91 5.89 -8.11 3.07
N VAL A 92 5.69 -8.40 1.79
CA VAL A 92 4.57 -9.19 1.27
C VAL A 92 5.11 -10.48 0.66
N ALA A 93 4.36 -11.57 0.79
CA ALA A 93 4.77 -12.87 0.29
C ALA A 93 4.06 -13.23 -1.03
N ASP A 94 4.84 -13.71 -1.98
CA ASP A 94 4.33 -14.55 -3.06
C ASP A 94 4.43 -16.02 -2.63
N LEU A 95 3.32 -16.73 -2.67
CA LEU A 95 3.24 -18.15 -2.31
C LEU A 95 3.10 -19.05 -3.55
N ASP A 96 3.15 -18.48 -4.75
CA ASP A 96 2.84 -19.15 -6.01
C ASP A 96 1.48 -19.89 -5.89
N HIS A 97 1.46 -21.16 -6.33
CA HIS A 97 0.33 -22.06 -6.23
C HIS A 97 -0.12 -22.37 -4.79
N ASN A 98 0.73 -22.16 -3.79
CA ASN A 98 0.39 -22.40 -2.38
C ASN A 98 -0.45 -21.26 -1.77
N SER A 99 -0.71 -20.20 -2.54
CA SER A 99 -1.66 -19.14 -2.16
C SER A 99 -3.09 -19.68 -2.01
N LYS A 100 -3.47 -20.78 -2.68
CA LYS A 100 -4.85 -21.30 -2.63
C LYS A 100 -5.18 -21.94 -1.29
N ALA A 101 -5.99 -21.26 -0.47
CA ALA A 101 -6.47 -21.78 0.82
C ALA A 101 -7.77 -22.58 0.71
N SER A 102 -8.62 -22.27 -0.26
CA SER A 102 -9.84 -23.03 -0.58
C SER A 102 -10.27 -22.78 -2.03
N ASP A 103 -11.41 -23.34 -2.46
CA ASP A 103 -11.90 -23.20 -3.84
C ASP A 103 -12.08 -21.76 -4.33
N LYS A 104 -12.37 -20.83 -3.41
CA LYS A 104 -12.67 -19.43 -3.72
C LYS A 104 -11.86 -18.44 -2.89
N VAL A 105 -10.85 -18.91 -2.18
CA VAL A 105 -10.03 -18.06 -1.29
C VAL A 105 -8.56 -18.36 -1.54
N TRP A 106 -7.82 -17.30 -1.84
CA TRP A 106 -6.37 -17.28 -1.90
C TRP A 106 -5.84 -16.35 -0.82
N ILE A 107 -4.64 -16.65 -0.35
CA ILE A 107 -3.97 -15.95 0.73
C ILE A 107 -2.56 -15.53 0.35
N SER A 108 -2.11 -14.47 1.00
CA SER A 108 -0.72 -14.06 1.08
C SER A 108 -0.42 -13.65 2.53
N TYR A 109 0.85 -13.44 2.85
CA TYR A 109 1.27 -12.97 4.17
C TYR A 109 1.93 -11.61 4.09
N LEU A 110 1.65 -10.80 5.11
CA LEU A 110 2.30 -9.53 5.36
C LEU A 110 3.14 -9.65 6.64
N GLN A 111 4.45 -9.44 6.53
CA GLN A 111 5.38 -9.43 7.65
C GLN A 111 5.78 -8.00 7.95
N LEU A 112 5.46 -7.52 9.16
CA LEU A 112 5.91 -6.22 9.63
C LEU A 112 7.20 -6.40 10.43
N GLY A 113 8.02 -5.36 10.42
CA GLY A 113 9.23 -5.31 11.21
C GLY A 113 9.71 -3.89 11.43
N ARG A 114 10.79 -3.79 12.20
CA ARG A 114 11.52 -2.57 12.48
C ARG A 114 12.92 -2.68 11.90
N PHE A 115 13.27 -1.72 11.07
CA PHE A 115 14.61 -1.49 10.59
C PHE A 115 15.21 -0.32 11.37
N SER A 116 16.36 -0.54 12.01
CA SER A 116 17.04 0.46 12.83
C SER A 116 18.42 0.75 12.23
N LEU A 117 18.73 2.03 12.05
CA LEU A 117 19.99 2.52 11.49
C LEU A 117 20.63 3.52 12.44
N ALA A 118 21.87 3.27 12.84
CA ALA A 118 22.65 4.23 13.62
C ALA A 118 23.02 5.46 12.78
N SER A 119 23.18 6.62 13.44
CA SER A 119 23.57 7.89 12.82
C SER A 119 24.81 7.80 11.95
N ASP A 120 25.77 6.97 12.35
CA ASP A 120 27.03 6.75 11.65
C ASP A 120 26.91 5.85 10.41
N CYS A 121 25.73 5.29 10.13
CA CYS A 121 25.44 4.38 9.03
C CYS A 121 26.34 3.12 8.99
N HIS A 122 26.93 2.75 10.13
CA HIS A 122 27.76 1.55 10.28
C HIS A 122 27.00 0.39 10.93
N CYS A 123 25.92 0.68 11.64
CA CYS A 123 25.13 -0.32 12.34
C CYS A 123 23.71 -0.41 11.80
N VAL A 124 23.32 -1.61 11.39
CA VAL A 124 21.98 -1.94 10.90
C VAL A 124 21.41 -3.07 11.75
N GLN A 125 20.14 -2.95 12.12
CA GLN A 125 19.41 -4.00 12.82
C GLN A 125 18.01 -4.17 12.20
N VAL A 126 17.56 -5.42 12.10
CA VAL A 126 16.20 -5.77 11.67
C VAL A 126 15.56 -6.64 12.72
N GLU A 127 14.36 -6.24 13.16
CA GLU A 127 13.51 -7.02 14.05
C GLU A 127 12.17 -7.26 13.37
N TRP A 128 11.58 -8.43 13.58
CA TRP A 128 10.31 -8.81 12.99
C TRP A 128 9.22 -8.87 14.04
N ASP A 129 8.02 -8.42 13.68
CA ASP A 129 6.84 -8.67 14.49
C ASP A 129 6.64 -10.19 14.62
N PRO A 130 6.29 -10.70 15.82
CA PRO A 130 6.23 -12.13 16.08
C PRO A 130 5.11 -12.84 15.30
N VAL A 131 4.14 -12.09 14.79
CA VAL A 131 2.96 -12.61 14.09
C VAL A 131 2.86 -11.98 12.72
N ARG A 132 2.81 -12.82 11.67
CA ARG A 132 2.51 -12.37 10.31
C ARG A 132 1.01 -12.17 10.17
N LYS A 133 0.62 -11.21 9.35
CA LYS A 133 -0.78 -10.95 9.02
C LYS A 133 -1.14 -11.69 7.74
N GLU A 134 -2.34 -12.25 7.71
CA GLU A 134 -2.87 -12.94 6.53
C GLU A 134 -3.71 -11.96 5.69
N LEU A 135 -3.41 -11.89 4.39
CA LEU A 135 -4.18 -11.15 3.41
C LEU A 135 -5.01 -12.15 2.61
N LYS A 136 -6.27 -11.81 2.28
CA LYS A 136 -7.19 -12.72 1.58
C LYS A 136 -7.74 -12.08 0.32
N GLY A 137 -7.83 -12.87 -0.74
CA GLY A 137 -8.48 -12.50 -2.00
C GLY A 137 -9.41 -13.59 -2.48
N GLY A 138 -10.48 -13.17 -3.18
CA GLY A 138 -11.42 -14.08 -3.84
C GLY A 138 -11.49 -13.90 -5.35
N MET A 139 -10.71 -12.97 -5.92
CA MET A 139 -10.68 -12.69 -7.36
C MET A 139 -9.48 -13.44 -7.95
N ALA A 140 -9.76 -14.48 -8.74
CA ALA A 140 -8.73 -15.34 -9.34
C ALA A 140 -8.88 -15.42 -10.85
N GLN A 141 -7.74 -15.58 -11.51
CA GLN A 141 -7.65 -15.86 -12.94
C GLN A 141 -7.04 -17.24 -13.12
N GLU A 142 -7.73 -18.12 -13.84
CA GLU A 142 -7.31 -19.51 -14.06
C GLU A 142 -7.00 -20.27 -12.75
N GLY A 143 -7.75 -19.96 -11.68
CA GLY A 143 -7.61 -20.62 -10.38
C GLY A 143 -6.41 -20.16 -9.54
N ARG A 144 -5.75 -19.06 -9.91
CA ARG A 144 -4.64 -18.45 -9.19
C ARG A 144 -4.95 -16.99 -8.82
N ALA A 145 -4.50 -16.57 -7.63
CA ALA A 145 -4.65 -15.21 -7.12
C ALA A 145 -3.74 -14.99 -5.92
N MET A 146 -3.60 -13.73 -5.50
CA MET A 146 -2.82 -13.34 -4.32
C MET A 146 -1.34 -13.75 -4.40
N GLU A 147 -0.80 -13.81 -5.62
CA GLU A 147 0.62 -13.98 -5.89
C GLU A 147 1.22 -12.59 -5.97
N LEU A 148 1.51 -12.04 -4.79
CA LEU A 148 1.78 -10.62 -4.59
C LEU A 148 3.26 -10.31 -4.82
N SER A 149 3.58 -9.69 -5.96
CA SER A 149 4.97 -9.59 -6.43
C SER A 149 5.70 -8.33 -6.02
N ASP A 150 5.01 -7.27 -5.59
CA ASP A 150 5.67 -6.08 -5.05
C ASP A 150 4.78 -5.27 -4.09
N LEU A 151 5.39 -4.31 -3.39
CA LEU A 151 4.78 -3.41 -2.42
C LEU A 151 5.30 -1.99 -2.62
N ALA A 152 4.39 -1.02 -2.76
CA ALA A 152 4.74 0.38 -2.92
C ALA A 152 3.86 1.27 -2.05
N ARG A 153 4.43 2.34 -1.48
CA ARG A 153 3.64 3.43 -0.91
C ARG A 153 3.28 4.40 -2.03
N PHE A 154 1.99 4.57 -2.30
CA PHE A 154 1.51 5.53 -3.29
C PHE A 154 0.34 6.33 -2.75
N GLN A 155 0.45 7.67 -2.80
CA GLN A 155 -0.56 8.61 -2.29
C GLN A 155 -1.00 8.32 -0.84
N GLY A 156 -0.04 7.94 0.03
CA GLY A 156 -0.30 7.61 1.44
C GLY A 156 -0.95 6.24 1.66
N GLN A 157 -1.10 5.43 0.61
CA GLN A 157 -1.68 4.10 0.68
C GLN A 157 -0.59 3.05 0.44
N LEU A 158 -0.72 1.90 1.11
CA LEU A 158 0.10 0.74 0.84
C LEU A 158 -0.53 -0.05 -0.31
N ILE A 159 0.17 -0.16 -1.44
CA ILE A 159 -0.30 -0.79 -2.65
C ILE A 159 0.51 -2.06 -2.90
N THR A 160 -0.17 -3.13 -3.29
CA THR A 160 0.44 -4.37 -3.79
C THR A 160 -0.21 -4.76 -5.12
N VAL A 161 0.38 -5.69 -5.85
CA VAL A 161 -0.13 -6.16 -7.14
C VAL A 161 -0.04 -7.68 -7.21
N ASP A 162 -1.08 -8.31 -7.74
CA ASP A 162 -1.14 -9.75 -8.01
C ASP A 162 -0.74 -10.03 -9.46
N ASP A 163 0.35 -10.77 -9.70
CA ASP A 163 0.89 -11.02 -11.05
C ASP A 163 0.01 -11.94 -11.89
N ARG A 164 -0.96 -12.61 -11.27
CA ARG A 164 -1.88 -13.53 -11.97
C ARG A 164 -3.05 -12.78 -12.55
N THR A 165 -3.65 -11.94 -11.73
CA THR A 165 -4.86 -11.20 -12.08
C THR A 165 -4.55 -9.82 -12.66
N GLY A 166 -3.36 -9.28 -12.42
CA GLY A 166 -3.03 -7.89 -12.75
C GLY A 166 -3.76 -6.88 -11.87
N ILE A 167 -4.38 -7.31 -10.76
CA ILE A 167 -5.11 -6.43 -9.85
C ILE A 167 -4.13 -5.77 -8.88
N LEU A 168 -4.17 -4.44 -8.83
CA LEU A 168 -3.58 -3.66 -7.76
C LEU A 168 -4.56 -3.63 -6.58
N TYR A 169 -4.06 -3.98 -5.41
CA TYR A 169 -4.78 -3.94 -4.15
C TYR A 169 -4.27 -2.81 -3.27
N LYS A 170 -5.19 -2.12 -2.59
CA LYS A 170 -4.87 -1.31 -1.42
C LYS A 170 -4.87 -2.21 -0.19
N ILE A 171 -3.81 -2.14 0.61
CA ILE A 171 -3.75 -2.80 1.91
C ILE A 171 -4.14 -1.77 2.97
N VAL A 172 -5.30 -1.94 3.57
CA VAL A 172 -5.84 -1.09 4.65
C VAL A 172 -5.65 -1.79 5.99
N ASN A 173 -5.16 -1.04 6.98
CA ASN A 173 -4.89 -1.52 8.34
C ASN A 173 -3.99 -2.77 8.42
N PHE A 174 -3.18 -3.01 7.38
CA PHE A 174 -2.30 -4.17 7.24
C PHE A 174 -3.01 -5.54 7.23
N THR A 175 -4.32 -5.59 7.03
CA THR A 175 -5.11 -6.83 7.08
C THR A 175 -6.14 -6.96 5.97
N LEU A 176 -6.63 -5.83 5.44
CA LEU A 176 -7.68 -5.82 4.42
C LEU A 176 -7.11 -5.45 3.05
N THR A 177 -7.30 -6.34 2.08
CA THR A 177 -6.95 -6.13 0.67
C THR A 177 -8.18 -5.69 -0.12
N ILE A 178 -8.15 -4.47 -0.63
CA ILE A 178 -9.24 -3.87 -1.42
C ILE A 178 -8.78 -3.76 -2.88
N PRO A 179 -9.43 -4.45 -3.84
CA PRO A 179 -9.15 -4.27 -5.26
C PRO A 179 -9.29 -2.80 -5.66
N TRP A 180 -8.33 -2.27 -6.41
CA TRP A 180 -8.35 -0.86 -6.83
C TRP A 180 -8.34 -0.70 -8.34
N LEU A 181 -7.36 -1.30 -9.03
CA LEU A 181 -7.21 -1.19 -10.47
C LEU A 181 -6.88 -2.56 -11.04
N LEU A 182 -7.43 -2.87 -12.21
CA LEU A 182 -7.07 -4.05 -13.00
C LEU A 182 -6.18 -3.60 -14.16
N LEU A 183 -5.03 -4.23 -14.31
CA LEU A 183 -4.13 -4.04 -15.44
C LEU A 183 -4.29 -5.22 -16.41
N ALA A 184 -4.79 -4.94 -17.60
CA ALA A 184 -4.76 -5.89 -18.72
C ALA A 184 -3.33 -6.00 -19.28
N ASP A 185 -2.98 -7.19 -19.76
CA ASP A 185 -1.65 -7.51 -20.27
C ASP A 185 -1.31 -6.74 -21.57
N GLY A 186 -0.02 -6.68 -21.91
CA GLY A 186 0.47 -6.05 -23.13
C GLY A 186 0.15 -4.55 -23.23
N ASP A 187 -0.43 -4.13 -24.36
CA ASP A 187 -0.91 -2.78 -24.65
C ASP A 187 -2.24 -2.45 -23.95
N GLY A 188 -2.90 -3.44 -23.35
CA GLY A 188 -4.11 -3.27 -22.53
C GLY A 188 -5.36 -3.79 -23.24
N GLU A 189 -5.20 -4.36 -24.43
CA GLU A 189 -6.28 -5.02 -25.18
C GLU A 189 -6.25 -6.54 -25.02
N GLN A 190 -5.37 -7.07 -24.16
CA GLN A 190 -5.31 -8.49 -23.87
C GLN A 190 -6.33 -8.90 -22.80
N PRO A 191 -7.03 -10.04 -22.97
CA PRO A 191 -8.02 -10.51 -22.00
C PRO A 191 -7.43 -11.02 -20.69
N LYS A 192 -6.10 -11.21 -20.65
CA LYS A 192 -5.36 -11.72 -19.50
C LYS A 192 -4.89 -10.55 -18.62
N GLY A 193 -4.85 -10.78 -17.30
CA GLY A 193 -4.17 -9.89 -16.36
C GLY A 193 -2.67 -9.72 -16.64
N PHE A 194 -2.18 -8.49 -16.46
CA PHE A 194 -0.78 -8.12 -16.60
C PHE A 194 0.08 -8.80 -15.51
N LYS A 195 1.14 -9.49 -15.94
CA LYS A 195 2.11 -10.10 -15.03
C LYS A 195 3.07 -9.04 -14.47
N ALA A 196 2.62 -8.36 -13.42
CA ALA A 196 3.37 -7.32 -12.75
C ALA A 196 4.44 -7.93 -11.81
N GLU A 197 5.67 -7.45 -11.92
CA GLU A 197 6.81 -7.94 -11.14
C GLU A 197 7.42 -6.86 -10.26
N TRP A 198 7.18 -5.58 -10.60
CA TRP A 198 7.71 -4.46 -9.84
C TRP A 198 6.81 -3.24 -9.90
N MET A 199 6.95 -2.39 -8.89
CA MET A 199 6.31 -1.09 -8.76
C MET A 199 7.31 -0.02 -8.31
N THR A 200 7.18 1.19 -8.86
CA THR A 200 7.92 2.34 -8.36
C THR A 200 7.10 3.62 -8.46
N VAL A 201 7.43 4.63 -7.67
CA VAL A 201 6.75 5.92 -7.70
C VAL A 201 7.73 6.97 -8.18
N LYS A 202 7.34 7.73 -9.21
CA LYS A 202 8.11 8.85 -9.73
C LYS A 202 7.18 9.95 -10.22
N ASN A 203 7.47 11.20 -9.88
CA ASN A 203 6.67 12.36 -10.29
C ASN A 203 5.17 12.16 -10.02
N ASP A 204 4.81 11.73 -8.81
CA ASP A 204 3.43 11.45 -8.38
C ASP A 204 2.67 10.41 -9.21
N MET A 205 3.37 9.58 -9.96
CA MET A 205 2.80 8.46 -10.71
C MET A 205 3.32 7.13 -10.15
N LEU A 206 2.42 6.18 -10.00
CA LEU A 206 2.76 4.78 -9.77
C LEU A 206 3.04 4.14 -11.14
N TYR A 207 4.23 3.58 -11.24
CA TYR A 207 4.71 2.80 -12.35
C TYR A 207 4.62 1.33 -11.97
N VAL A 208 4.01 0.54 -12.83
CA VAL A 208 3.94 -0.92 -12.69
C VAL A 208 4.56 -1.52 -13.93
N GLY A 209 5.47 -2.46 -13.75
CA GLY A 209 6.11 -3.17 -14.85
C GLY A 209 6.25 -4.65 -14.61
N GLY A 210 6.50 -5.37 -15.70
CA GLY A 210 6.67 -6.83 -15.72
C GLY A 210 8.14 -7.23 -15.83
N ILE A 211 8.37 -8.45 -16.31
CA ILE A 211 9.69 -9.12 -16.36
C ILE A 211 10.76 -8.35 -17.17
N GLY A 212 10.37 -7.50 -18.13
CA GLY A 212 11.30 -6.66 -18.88
C GLY A 212 12.11 -7.38 -19.96
N GLY A 213 11.41 -8.20 -20.76
CA GLY A 213 11.97 -8.89 -21.93
C GLY A 213 12.06 -8.03 -23.18
#